data_AF-A0A3M1ZEW5-F1
#
_entry.id   AF-A0A3M1ZEW5-F1
#
_cell.length_a   1.000
_cell.length_b   1.000
_cell.length_c   1.000
_cell.angle_alpha   90.00
_cell.angle_beta   90.00
_cell.angle_gamma   90.00
#
_symmetry.space_group_name_H-M   'P 1'
#
loop_
_entity.id
_entity.type
_entity.pdbx_description
1 polymer ?
#
loop_
_entity_poly.entity_id
_entity_poly.type
_entity_poly.pdbx_seq_one_letter_code
_entity_poly.pdbx_strand_id
1 'polypeptide(L)'
;MGRITINLIKQIRQWDTPSKIALGAALIGLVLIMLMAATSPSETRTLAVIGFVGMVFVLQIIMLWGNRGLVEPFTAAQRLYLAGDLEKARDILMPICEDDSADFQELTLLGNIYRQLGELDKSGALLQRALDKESEHFFPLYGFGLTLLARGDYLGAVKALEQALSYKDTSAIRFDYAHALYRAGDEAASQQMQAVLPELEEPYRELMARYILYLSGQSASPDADLIHEGIVFWRASAQRFAQTPYGQELAQDVQQILNLIEEA
;
A
#
# COMPACT_ATOMS: atom_id res chain seq x y z
N MET A 1 -9.17 -11.36 -26.17
CA MET A 1 -7.93 -10.95 -26.86
C MET A 1 -7.70 -9.43 -26.94
N GLY A 2 -8.72 -8.57 -26.95
CA GLY A 2 -8.52 -7.12 -27.19
C GLY A 2 -7.82 -6.30 -26.08
N ARG A 3 -8.00 -6.64 -24.79
CA ARG A 3 -7.38 -5.89 -23.68
C ARG A 3 -5.85 -6.00 -23.65
N ILE A 4 -5.31 -7.20 -23.89
CA ILE A 4 -3.87 -7.47 -23.87
C ILE A 4 -3.17 -6.70 -25.00
N THR A 5 -3.73 -6.71 -26.21
CA THR A 5 -3.16 -5.99 -27.35
C THR A 5 -3.22 -4.47 -27.19
N ILE A 6 -4.33 -3.93 -26.63
CA ILE A 6 -4.45 -2.49 -26.37
C ILE A 6 -3.44 -2.02 -25.31
N ASN A 7 -3.27 -2.78 -24.23
CA ASN A 7 -2.28 -2.44 -23.19
C ASN A 7 -0.85 -2.52 -23.72
N LEU A 8 -0.53 -3.53 -24.53
CA LEU A 8 0.79 -3.65 -25.15
C LEU A 8 1.11 -2.48 -26.08
N ILE A 9 0.14 -2.02 -26.87
CA ILE A 9 0.31 -0.85 -27.75
C ILE A 9 0.55 0.43 -26.94
N LYS A 10 -0.18 0.62 -25.82
CA LYS A 10 0.06 1.76 -24.92
C LYS A 10 1.46 1.71 -24.30
N GLN A 11 1.92 0.53 -23.88
CA GLN A 11 3.27 0.33 -23.33
C GLN A 11 4.35 0.65 -24.36
N ILE A 12 4.25 0.12 -25.59
CA ILE A 12 5.22 0.39 -26.66
C ILE A 12 5.29 1.89 -27.00
N ARG A 13 4.18 2.63 -26.89
CA ARG A 13 4.19 4.10 -27.08
C ARG A 13 5.02 4.83 -26.03
N GLN A 14 5.20 4.28 -24.85
CA GLN A 14 5.99 4.89 -23.77
C GLN A 14 7.49 4.57 -23.89
N TRP A 15 7.90 3.64 -24.75
CA TRP A 15 9.30 3.29 -24.93
C TRP A 15 10.15 4.44 -25.51
N ASP A 16 11.47 4.37 -25.28
CA ASP A 16 12.43 5.25 -25.95
C ASP A 16 12.43 5.06 -27.48
N THR A 17 12.75 6.13 -28.21
CA THR A 17 12.75 6.14 -29.69
C THR A 17 13.61 5.03 -30.29
N PRO A 18 14.84 4.76 -29.80
CA PRO A 18 15.64 3.63 -30.27
C PRO A 18 14.93 2.28 -30.17
N SER A 19 14.29 1.98 -29.03
CA SER A 19 13.59 0.71 -28.81
C SER A 19 12.39 0.53 -29.75
N LYS A 20 11.66 1.62 -30.05
CA LYS A 20 10.57 1.62 -31.05
C LYS A 20 11.07 1.33 -32.46
N ILE A 21 12.18 1.95 -32.86
CA ILE A 21 12.80 1.74 -34.17
C ILE A 21 13.29 0.29 -34.28
N ALA A 22 13.96 -0.23 -33.26
CA ALA A 22 14.44 -1.61 -33.22
C ALA A 22 13.29 -2.61 -33.37
N LEU A 23 12.17 -2.41 -32.66
CA LEU A 23 10.98 -3.25 -32.80
C LEU A 23 10.42 -3.21 -34.22
N GLY A 24 10.29 -2.02 -34.81
CA GLY A 24 9.83 -1.85 -36.19
C GLY A 24 10.71 -2.58 -37.21
N ALA A 25 12.03 -2.42 -37.09
CA ALA A 25 12.99 -3.09 -37.97
C ALA A 25 12.94 -4.63 -37.82
N ALA A 26 12.86 -5.14 -36.59
CA ALA A 26 12.76 -6.57 -36.32
C ALA A 26 11.46 -7.19 -36.86
N LEU A 27 10.33 -6.48 -36.74
CA LEU A 27 9.05 -6.94 -37.32
C LEU A 27 9.09 -7.00 -38.86
N ILE A 28 9.70 -6.00 -39.52
CA ILE A 28 9.91 -6.02 -40.98
C ILE A 28 10.79 -7.21 -41.37
N GLY A 29 11.91 -7.41 -40.65
CA GLY A 29 12.81 -8.55 -40.87
C GLY A 29 12.10 -9.89 -40.71
N LEU A 30 11.24 -10.03 -39.68
CA LEU A 30 10.45 -11.24 -39.46
C LEU A 30 9.51 -11.54 -40.64
N VAL A 31 8.84 -10.52 -41.18
CA VAL A 31 7.96 -10.69 -42.35
C VAL A 31 8.75 -11.14 -43.57
N LEU A 32 9.92 -10.57 -43.81
CA LEU A 32 10.80 -10.98 -44.92
C LEU A 32 11.25 -12.44 -44.75
N ILE A 33 11.65 -12.84 -43.55
CA ILE A 33 12.05 -14.23 -43.25
C ILE A 33 10.87 -15.20 -43.44
N MET A 34 9.65 -14.82 -43.02
CA MET A 34 8.45 -15.64 -43.24
C MET A 34 8.13 -15.80 -44.73
N LEU A 35 8.23 -14.72 -45.51
CA LEU A 35 8.04 -14.77 -46.96
C LEU A 35 9.09 -15.68 -47.63
N MET A 36 10.36 -15.58 -47.21
CA MET A 36 11.41 -16.47 -47.69
C MET A 36 11.11 -17.93 -47.31
N ALA A 37 10.72 -18.20 -46.07
CA ALA A 37 10.38 -19.56 -45.64
C ALA A 37 9.20 -20.16 -46.43
N ALA A 38 8.21 -19.34 -46.79
CA ALA A 38 7.04 -19.74 -47.55
C ALA A 38 7.33 -20.03 -49.03
N THR A 39 8.29 -19.31 -49.63
CA THR A 39 8.59 -19.35 -51.07
C THR A 39 9.82 -20.18 -51.43
N SER A 40 10.67 -20.51 -50.44
CA SER A 40 11.95 -21.20 -50.68
C SER A 40 11.81 -22.72 -50.89
N PRO A 41 12.67 -23.31 -51.75
CA PRO A 41 12.81 -24.76 -51.90
C PRO A 41 13.12 -25.48 -50.57
N SER A 42 12.82 -26.78 -50.49
CA SER A 42 12.97 -27.57 -49.25
C SER A 42 14.40 -27.58 -48.69
N GLU A 43 15.42 -27.42 -49.53
CA GLU A 43 16.84 -27.42 -49.13
C GLU A 43 17.25 -26.17 -48.34
N THR A 44 16.68 -25.00 -48.64
CA THR A 44 17.02 -23.73 -47.97
C THR A 44 16.02 -23.34 -46.87
N ARG A 45 14.88 -24.04 -46.79
CA ARG A 45 13.84 -23.80 -45.78
C ARG A 45 14.37 -23.93 -44.34
N THR A 46 15.27 -24.86 -44.07
CA THR A 46 15.87 -25.05 -42.74
C THR A 46 16.61 -23.80 -42.25
N LEU A 47 17.35 -23.12 -43.15
CA LEU A 47 18.04 -21.86 -42.82
C LEU A 47 17.06 -20.73 -42.53
N ALA A 48 15.96 -20.65 -43.29
CA ALA A 48 14.90 -19.66 -43.06
C ALA A 48 14.18 -19.89 -41.71
N VAL A 49 13.96 -21.15 -41.33
CA VAL A 49 13.38 -21.51 -40.01
C VAL A 49 14.33 -21.13 -38.87
N ILE A 50 15.64 -21.39 -39.00
CA ILE A 50 16.63 -20.95 -38.00
C ILE A 50 16.64 -19.41 -37.88
N GLY A 51 16.59 -18.70 -39.02
CA GLY A 51 16.47 -17.25 -39.05
C GLY A 51 15.20 -16.74 -38.36
N PHE A 52 14.07 -17.44 -38.56
CA PHE A 52 12.80 -17.10 -37.92
C PHE A 52 12.89 -17.25 -36.39
N VAL A 53 13.42 -18.38 -35.91
CA VAL A 53 13.63 -18.62 -34.48
C VAL A 53 14.57 -17.57 -33.88
N GLY A 54 15.68 -17.25 -34.56
CA GLY A 54 16.59 -16.19 -34.14
C GLY A 54 15.93 -14.82 -34.05
N MET A 55 15.06 -14.48 -35.02
CA MET A 55 14.32 -13.22 -35.02
C MET A 55 13.29 -13.15 -33.88
N VAL A 56 12.65 -14.27 -33.51
CA VAL A 56 11.77 -14.33 -32.34
C VAL A 56 12.55 -14.03 -31.05
N PHE A 57 13.78 -14.56 -30.90
CA PHE A 57 14.64 -14.21 -29.76
C PHE A 57 15.03 -12.73 -29.74
N VAL A 58 15.37 -12.15 -30.90
CA VAL A 58 15.66 -10.71 -31.01
C VAL A 58 14.44 -9.88 -30.59
N LEU A 59 13.24 -10.25 -31.05
CA LEU A 59 11.99 -9.60 -30.65
C LEU A 59 11.74 -9.73 -29.14
N GLN A 60 12.02 -10.89 -28.53
CA GLN A 60 11.92 -11.05 -27.08
C GLN A 60 12.89 -10.14 -26.34
N ILE A 61 14.15 -10.02 -26.77
CA ILE A 61 15.15 -9.14 -26.16
C ILE A 61 14.72 -7.67 -26.28
N ILE A 62 14.23 -7.24 -27.46
CA ILE A 62 13.73 -5.87 -27.66
C ILE A 62 12.54 -5.59 -26.75
N MET A 63 11.63 -6.56 -26.57
CA MET A 63 10.49 -6.41 -25.67
C MET A 63 10.92 -6.27 -24.21
N LEU A 64 11.86 -7.10 -23.75
CA LEU A 64 12.42 -7.00 -22.40
C LEU A 64 13.14 -5.66 -22.19
N TRP A 65 13.92 -5.22 -23.17
CA TRP A 65 14.65 -3.96 -23.09
C TRP A 65 13.74 -2.73 -23.17
N GLY A 66 12.74 -2.73 -24.05
CA GLY A 66 11.77 -1.65 -24.18
C GLY A 66 10.92 -1.48 -22.91
N ASN A 67 10.56 -2.59 -22.26
CA ASN A 67 9.82 -2.58 -21.01
C ASN A 67 10.66 -2.32 -19.75
N ARG A 68 12.00 -2.21 -19.84
CA ARG A 68 12.89 -2.09 -18.67
C ARG A 68 12.57 -0.92 -17.72
N GLY A 69 11.99 0.16 -18.25
CA GLY A 69 11.61 1.36 -17.49
C GLY A 69 10.12 1.46 -17.16
N LEU A 70 9.30 0.53 -17.66
CA LEU A 70 7.88 0.50 -17.38
C LEU A 70 7.68 -0.15 -16.02
N VAL A 71 7.70 0.68 -14.98
CA VAL A 71 7.23 0.28 -13.65
C VAL A 71 5.71 0.26 -13.70
N GLU A 72 5.11 -0.85 -13.30
CA GLU A 72 3.66 -0.94 -13.17
C GLU A 72 3.16 0.22 -12.28
N PRO A 73 2.07 0.92 -12.66
CA PRO A 73 1.59 2.08 -11.90
C PRO A 73 1.41 1.79 -10.41
N PHE A 74 0.94 0.59 -10.07
CA PHE A 74 0.86 0.12 -8.69
C PHE A 74 2.22 0.10 -7.97
N THR A 75 3.25 -0.48 -8.59
CA THR A 75 4.62 -0.50 -8.02
C THR A 75 5.19 0.91 -7.88
N ALA A 76 4.93 1.80 -8.84
CA ALA A 76 5.37 3.19 -8.76
C ALA A 76 4.68 3.93 -7.59
N ALA A 77 3.37 3.76 -7.44
CA ALA A 77 2.61 4.32 -6.34
C ALA A 77 3.04 3.77 -4.98
N GLN A 78 3.35 2.47 -4.88
CA GLN A 78 3.89 1.87 -3.66
C GLN A 78 5.21 2.52 -3.24
N ARG A 79 6.12 2.76 -4.18
CA ARG A 79 7.40 3.43 -3.88
C ARG A 79 7.19 4.86 -3.40
N LEU A 80 6.28 5.60 -4.03
CA LEU A 80 5.95 6.96 -3.62
C LEU A 80 5.29 6.99 -2.24
N TYR A 81 4.39 6.05 -1.96
CA TYR A 81 3.78 5.88 -0.64
C TYR A 81 4.82 5.62 0.45
N LEU A 82 5.77 4.71 0.21
CA LEU A 82 6.87 4.45 1.14
C LEU A 82 7.82 5.64 1.30
N ALA A 83 7.98 6.46 0.26
CA ALA A 83 8.75 7.70 0.31
C ALA A 83 8.01 8.87 0.99
N GLY A 84 6.73 8.71 1.32
CA GLY A 84 5.88 9.77 1.88
C GLY A 84 5.37 10.78 0.85
N ASP A 85 5.61 10.56 -0.44
CA ASP A 85 5.10 11.38 -1.55
C ASP A 85 3.63 11.02 -1.86
N LEU A 86 2.74 11.26 -0.89
CA LEU A 86 1.35 10.78 -0.90
C LEU A 86 0.52 11.36 -2.04
N GLU A 87 0.69 12.63 -2.36
CA GLU A 87 -0.04 13.31 -3.43
C GLU A 87 0.33 12.70 -4.79
N LYS A 88 1.62 12.44 -5.04
CA LYS A 88 2.05 11.79 -6.29
C LYS A 88 1.55 10.35 -6.36
N ALA A 89 1.59 9.61 -5.25
CA ALA A 89 1.07 8.24 -5.18
C ALA A 89 -0.45 8.21 -5.50
N ARG A 90 -1.20 9.15 -4.92
CA ARG A 90 -2.63 9.35 -5.21
C ARG A 90 -2.85 9.63 -6.68
N ASP A 91 -2.10 10.58 -7.27
CA ASP A 91 -2.32 11.01 -8.65
C ASP A 91 -2.05 9.89 -9.67
N ILE A 92 -1.19 8.92 -9.33
CA ILE A 92 -0.98 7.70 -10.14
C ILE A 92 -2.16 6.73 -10.02
N LEU A 93 -2.66 6.47 -8.81
CA LEU A 93 -3.68 5.43 -8.56
C LEU A 93 -5.11 5.90 -8.79
N MET A 94 -5.40 7.19 -8.59
CA MET A 94 -6.74 7.76 -8.71
C MET A 94 -7.41 7.41 -10.06
N PRO A 95 -6.80 7.66 -11.24
CA PRO A 95 -7.46 7.31 -12.51
C PRO A 95 -7.62 5.81 -12.73
N ILE A 96 -6.85 4.97 -12.04
CA ILE A 96 -6.96 3.50 -12.13
C ILE A 96 -8.16 3.04 -11.29
N CYS A 97 -8.31 3.60 -10.09
CA CYS A 97 -9.37 3.23 -9.15
C CYS A 97 -10.75 3.83 -9.49
N GLU A 98 -10.82 4.74 -10.47
CA GLU A 98 -12.08 5.23 -11.07
C GLU A 98 -12.76 4.16 -11.94
N ASP A 99 -12.00 3.21 -12.49
CA ASP A 99 -12.52 2.07 -13.26
C ASP A 99 -12.85 0.91 -12.29
N ASP A 100 -13.96 0.19 -12.54
CA ASP A 100 -14.34 -0.99 -11.74
C ASP A 100 -13.39 -2.18 -11.90
N SER A 101 -12.52 -2.14 -12.89
CA SER A 101 -11.46 -3.13 -13.11
C SER A 101 -10.28 -3.03 -12.14
N ALA A 102 -10.22 -1.98 -11.31
CA ALA A 102 -9.19 -1.87 -10.26
C ALA A 102 -9.22 -3.09 -9.33
N ASP A 103 -8.03 -3.60 -9.02
CA ASP A 103 -7.90 -4.73 -8.10
C ASP A 103 -7.99 -4.28 -6.63
N PHE A 104 -8.27 -5.22 -5.72
CA PHE A 104 -8.36 -4.92 -4.29
C PHE A 104 -7.06 -4.30 -3.76
N GLN A 105 -5.89 -4.67 -4.30
CA GLN A 105 -4.59 -4.13 -3.90
C GLN A 105 -4.46 -2.63 -4.21
N GLU A 106 -4.88 -2.20 -5.41
CA GLU A 106 -4.85 -0.81 -5.86
C GLU A 106 -5.81 0.04 -5.04
N LEU A 107 -7.04 -0.47 -4.85
CA LEU A 107 -8.06 0.16 -4.02
C LEU A 107 -7.61 0.32 -2.57
N THR A 108 -6.98 -0.72 -2.01
CA THR A 108 -6.46 -0.69 -0.64
C THR A 108 -5.35 0.34 -0.48
N LEU A 109 -4.42 0.39 -1.44
CA LEU A 109 -3.31 1.35 -1.40
C LEU A 109 -3.81 2.79 -1.53
N LEU A 110 -4.71 3.08 -2.47
CA LEU A 110 -5.31 4.41 -2.60
C LEU A 110 -6.14 4.78 -1.36
N GLY A 111 -6.88 3.84 -0.79
CA GLY A 111 -7.59 4.03 0.47
C GLY A 111 -6.65 4.41 1.62
N ASN A 112 -5.52 3.72 1.76
CA ASN A 112 -4.49 4.03 2.75
C ASN A 112 -3.86 5.41 2.51
N ILE A 113 -3.60 5.78 1.25
CA ILE A 113 -3.10 7.11 0.88
C ILE A 113 -4.10 8.20 1.31
N TYR A 114 -5.39 8.05 1.01
CA TYR A 114 -6.40 9.01 1.43
C TYR A 114 -6.50 9.13 2.95
N ARG A 115 -6.36 8.03 3.72
CA ARG A 115 -6.30 8.10 5.19
C ARG A 115 -5.10 8.92 5.65
N GLN A 116 -3.92 8.73 5.06
CA GLN A 116 -2.74 9.51 5.43
C GLN A 116 -2.81 10.98 5.00
N LEU A 117 -3.63 11.31 4.00
CA LEU A 117 -3.99 12.68 3.61
C LEU A 117 -5.11 13.29 4.49
N GLY A 118 -5.71 12.51 5.40
CA GLY A 118 -6.84 12.95 6.23
C GLY A 118 -8.20 12.90 5.53
N GLU A 119 -8.26 12.43 4.28
CA GLU A 119 -9.49 12.28 3.49
C GLU A 119 -10.23 10.98 3.85
N LEU A 120 -10.69 10.89 5.10
CA LEU A 120 -11.20 9.64 5.68
C LEU A 120 -12.42 9.08 4.93
N ASP A 121 -13.32 9.93 4.41
CA ASP A 121 -14.51 9.49 3.66
C ASP A 121 -14.14 8.69 2.41
N LYS A 122 -13.22 9.24 1.60
CA LYS A 122 -12.70 8.57 0.40
C LYS A 122 -11.96 7.28 0.75
N SER A 123 -11.18 7.31 1.82
CA SER A 123 -10.47 6.14 2.32
C SER A 123 -11.42 4.98 2.59
N GLY A 124 -12.46 5.20 3.40
CA GLY A 124 -13.41 4.14 3.75
C GLY A 124 -14.23 3.65 2.55
N ALA A 125 -14.59 4.52 1.61
CA ALA A 125 -15.30 4.11 0.40
C ALA A 125 -14.46 3.17 -0.48
N LEU A 126 -13.17 3.46 -0.65
CA LEU A 126 -12.27 2.62 -1.45
C LEU A 126 -11.93 1.31 -0.75
N LEU A 127 -11.73 1.36 0.57
CA LEU A 127 -11.47 0.16 1.36
C LEU A 127 -12.68 -0.77 1.39
N GLN A 128 -13.89 -0.21 1.45
CA GLN A 128 -15.12 -1.00 1.30
C GLN A 128 -15.18 -1.67 -0.09
N ARG A 129 -14.90 -0.93 -1.17
CA ARG A 129 -14.82 -1.52 -2.53
C ARG A 129 -13.76 -2.61 -2.63
N ALA A 130 -12.65 -2.49 -1.91
CA ALA A 130 -11.61 -3.53 -1.85
C ALA A 130 -12.13 -4.78 -1.13
N LEU A 131 -12.86 -4.61 -0.01
CA LEU A 131 -13.50 -5.70 0.73
C LEU A 131 -14.65 -6.36 -0.04
N ASP A 132 -15.36 -5.61 -0.89
CA ASP A 132 -16.38 -6.18 -1.75
C ASP A 132 -15.79 -7.12 -2.82
N LYS A 133 -14.51 -6.94 -3.17
CA LYS A 133 -13.75 -7.83 -4.05
C LYS A 133 -13.12 -9.00 -3.30
N GLU A 134 -12.49 -8.72 -2.16
CA GLU A 134 -11.77 -9.69 -1.34
C GLU A 134 -12.09 -9.48 0.15
N SER A 135 -13.21 -10.03 0.60
CA SER A 135 -13.77 -9.78 1.94
C SER A 135 -12.95 -10.38 3.09
N GLU A 136 -12.14 -11.38 2.79
CA GLU A 136 -11.36 -12.15 3.78
C GLU A 136 -9.87 -11.75 3.77
N HIS A 137 -9.49 -10.74 3.00
CA HIS A 137 -8.10 -10.34 2.92
C HIS A 137 -7.74 -9.39 4.08
N PHE A 138 -6.74 -9.75 4.89
CA PHE A 138 -6.36 -8.98 6.09
C PHE A 138 -5.99 -7.51 5.77
N PHE A 139 -5.37 -7.26 4.61
CA PHE A 139 -4.82 -5.94 4.26
C PHE A 139 -5.88 -4.83 4.10
N PRO A 140 -6.96 -4.98 3.29
CA PRO A 140 -8.05 -4.01 3.27
C PRO A 140 -8.80 -3.95 4.61
N LEU A 141 -8.98 -5.07 5.32
CA LEU A 141 -9.62 -5.07 6.65
C LEU A 141 -8.85 -4.20 7.65
N TYR A 142 -7.53 -4.36 7.68
CA TYR A 142 -6.64 -3.57 8.52
C TYR A 142 -6.70 -2.08 8.15
N GLY A 143 -6.59 -1.75 6.86
CA GLY A 143 -6.74 -0.37 6.38
C GLY A 143 -8.08 0.25 6.75
N PHE A 144 -9.17 -0.53 6.66
CA PHE A 144 -10.52 -0.12 7.01
C PHE A 144 -10.65 0.13 8.52
N GLY A 145 -10.15 -0.77 9.35
CA GLY A 145 -10.11 -0.61 10.81
C GLY A 145 -9.37 0.66 11.25
N LEU A 146 -8.19 0.94 10.66
CA LEU A 146 -7.46 2.18 10.93
C LEU A 146 -8.20 3.44 10.46
N THR A 147 -8.99 3.33 9.40
CA THR A 147 -9.81 4.45 8.90
C THR A 147 -10.98 4.71 9.82
N LEU A 148 -11.65 3.67 10.31
CA LEU A 148 -12.72 3.77 11.30
C LEU A 148 -12.20 4.35 12.62
N LEU A 149 -11.04 3.88 13.08
CA LEU A 149 -10.38 4.42 14.28
C LEU A 149 -10.12 5.92 14.12
N ALA A 150 -9.52 6.33 13.01
CA ALA A 150 -9.25 7.73 12.71
C ALA A 150 -10.52 8.59 12.59
N ARG A 151 -11.66 8.01 12.18
CA ARG A 151 -12.95 8.70 12.13
C ARG A 151 -13.61 8.86 13.51
N GLY A 152 -13.16 8.12 14.52
CA GLY A 152 -13.82 8.04 15.83
C GLY A 152 -14.85 6.91 15.95
N ASP A 153 -14.97 6.04 14.94
CA ASP A 153 -15.84 4.85 15.01
C ASP A 153 -15.06 3.69 15.67
N TYR A 154 -14.96 3.74 17.00
CA TYR A 154 -14.12 2.81 17.76
C TYR A 154 -14.65 1.38 17.75
N LEU A 155 -15.97 1.17 17.87
CA LEU A 155 -16.56 -0.17 17.81
C LEU A 155 -16.41 -0.79 16.42
N GLY A 156 -16.61 0.00 15.36
CA GLY A 156 -16.34 -0.43 13.99
C GLY A 156 -14.87 -0.78 13.79
N ALA A 157 -13.96 0.02 14.33
CA ALA A 157 -12.53 -0.22 14.27
C ALA A 157 -12.13 -1.53 14.97
N VAL A 158 -12.60 -1.75 16.21
CA VAL A 158 -12.37 -2.99 16.97
C VAL A 158 -12.80 -4.20 16.15
N LYS A 159 -14.01 -4.19 15.58
CA LYS A 159 -14.52 -5.29 14.76
C LYS A 159 -13.67 -5.55 13.52
N ALA A 160 -13.31 -4.50 12.77
CA ALA A 160 -12.52 -4.65 11.54
C ALA A 160 -11.09 -5.12 11.82
N LEU A 161 -10.48 -4.64 12.92
CA LEU A 161 -9.14 -5.04 13.35
C LEU A 161 -9.12 -6.46 13.91
N GLU A 162 -10.14 -6.87 14.66
CA GLU A 162 -10.32 -8.25 15.12
C GLU A 162 -10.42 -9.21 13.93
N GLN A 163 -11.22 -8.85 12.91
CA GLN A 163 -11.31 -9.61 11.67
C GLN A 163 -9.97 -9.68 10.95
N ALA A 164 -9.25 -8.56 10.81
CA ALA A 164 -7.92 -8.56 10.20
C ALA A 164 -6.95 -9.50 10.94
N LEU A 165 -6.99 -9.48 12.28
CA LEU A 165 -6.16 -10.28 13.16
C LEU A 165 -6.43 -11.79 12.99
N SER A 166 -7.69 -12.18 12.74
CA SER A 166 -8.05 -13.58 12.48
C SER A 166 -7.43 -14.16 11.20
N TYR A 167 -7.12 -13.31 10.22
CA TYR A 167 -6.47 -13.71 8.96
C TYR A 167 -4.96 -13.54 8.99
N LYS A 168 -4.45 -12.53 9.70
CA LYS A 168 -3.02 -12.33 9.87
C LYS A 168 -2.73 -11.70 11.23
N ASP A 169 -2.01 -12.45 12.04
CA ASP A 169 -1.55 -11.99 13.34
C ASP A 169 -0.17 -11.31 13.24
N THR A 170 -0.11 -10.02 13.52
CA THR A 170 1.14 -9.25 13.59
C THR A 170 1.11 -8.31 14.80
N SER A 171 2.27 -7.96 15.34
CA SER A 171 2.38 -7.00 16.46
C SER A 171 1.74 -5.65 16.12
N ALA A 172 1.87 -5.18 14.88
CA ALA A 172 1.21 -3.97 14.39
C ALA A 172 -0.32 -4.04 14.49
N ILE A 173 -0.95 -5.13 14.02
CA ILE A 173 -2.41 -5.27 14.06
C ILE A 173 -2.89 -5.45 15.51
N ARG A 174 -2.17 -6.24 16.33
CA ARG A 174 -2.49 -6.40 17.76
C ARG A 174 -2.42 -5.08 18.53
N PHE A 175 -1.40 -4.26 18.26
CA PHE A 175 -1.29 -2.93 18.84
C PHE A 175 -2.47 -2.04 18.46
N ASP A 176 -2.77 -1.93 17.16
CA ASP A 176 -3.86 -1.07 16.70
C ASP A 176 -5.22 -1.56 17.19
N TYR A 177 -5.40 -2.88 17.33
CA TYR A 177 -6.58 -3.48 17.95
C TYR A 177 -6.70 -3.10 19.43
N ALA A 178 -5.61 -3.23 20.20
CA ALA A 178 -5.58 -2.81 21.62
C ALA A 178 -5.79 -1.31 21.78
N HIS A 179 -5.29 -0.50 20.85
CA HIS A 179 -5.53 0.95 20.83
C HIS A 179 -6.99 1.29 20.53
N ALA A 180 -7.62 0.57 19.58
CA ALA A 180 -9.04 0.72 19.31
C ALA A 180 -9.91 0.29 20.51
N LEU A 181 -9.53 -0.79 21.22
CA LEU A 181 -10.19 -1.20 22.47
C LEU A 181 -10.09 -0.10 23.54
N TYR A 182 -8.91 0.50 23.71
CA TYR A 182 -8.71 1.61 24.65
C TYR A 182 -9.65 2.79 24.32
N ARG A 183 -9.74 3.18 23.05
CA ARG A 183 -10.66 4.23 22.59
C ARG A 183 -12.13 3.87 22.76
N ALA A 184 -12.47 2.60 22.59
CA ALA A 184 -13.81 2.09 22.85
C ALA A 184 -14.16 2.01 24.35
N GLY A 185 -13.19 2.23 25.25
CA GLY A 185 -13.37 2.10 26.69
C GLY A 185 -13.46 0.65 27.18
N ASP A 186 -12.93 -0.31 26.41
CA ASP A 186 -12.96 -1.72 26.74
C ASP A 186 -11.86 -2.08 27.75
N GLU A 187 -12.22 -2.77 28.83
CA GLU A 187 -11.29 -3.17 29.91
C GLU A 187 -10.19 -4.13 29.43
N ALA A 188 -10.42 -4.86 28.34
CA ALA A 188 -9.43 -5.76 27.75
C ALA A 188 -8.24 -5.00 27.14
N ALA A 189 -8.37 -3.69 26.89
CA ALA A 189 -7.35 -2.88 26.23
C ALA A 189 -5.97 -2.99 26.90
N SER A 190 -5.89 -2.80 28.22
CA SER A 190 -4.61 -2.86 28.94
C SER A 190 -3.98 -4.25 28.89
N GLN A 191 -4.78 -5.32 28.99
CA GLN A 191 -4.27 -6.68 28.88
C GLN A 191 -3.68 -6.96 27.49
N GLN A 192 -4.40 -6.58 26.42
CA GLN A 192 -3.93 -6.75 25.05
C GLN A 192 -2.69 -5.89 24.77
N MET A 193 -2.66 -4.67 25.30
CA MET A 193 -1.51 -3.77 25.18
C MET A 193 -0.27 -4.34 25.87
N GLN A 194 -0.43 -4.89 27.07
CA GLN A 194 0.65 -5.53 27.83
C GLN A 194 1.22 -6.75 27.10
N ALA A 195 0.36 -7.51 26.42
CA ALA A 195 0.76 -8.71 25.67
C ALA A 195 1.60 -8.36 24.43
N VAL A 196 1.27 -7.28 23.72
CA VAL A 196 1.98 -6.90 22.49
C VAL A 196 3.23 -6.06 22.74
N LEU A 197 3.33 -5.36 23.88
CA LEU A 197 4.43 -4.44 24.21
C LEU A 197 5.85 -4.99 23.92
N PRO A 198 6.20 -6.26 24.26
CA PRO A 198 7.55 -6.78 24.01
C PRO A 198 7.91 -6.98 22.53
N GLU A 199 6.93 -6.95 21.64
CA GLU A 199 7.09 -7.15 20.19
C GLU A 199 6.99 -5.85 19.38
N LEU A 200 6.87 -4.71 20.06
CA LEU A 200 6.82 -3.40 19.40
C LEU A 200 8.24 -2.94 19.08
N GLU A 201 8.51 -2.75 17.80
CA GLU A 201 9.81 -2.25 17.31
C GLU A 201 9.79 -0.74 17.08
N GLU A 202 8.62 -0.16 16.80
CA GLU A 202 8.52 1.26 16.51
C GLU A 202 8.33 2.12 17.77
N PRO A 203 9.19 3.13 18.02
CA PRO A 203 9.13 3.95 19.23
C PRO A 203 7.78 4.63 19.47
N TYR A 204 7.08 5.03 18.39
CA TYR A 204 5.76 5.63 18.53
C TYR A 204 4.71 4.64 19.05
N ARG A 205 4.75 3.36 18.63
CA ARG A 205 3.83 2.35 19.16
C ARG A 205 4.15 2.04 20.62
N GLU A 206 5.44 1.85 20.92
CA GLU A 206 5.88 1.59 22.29
C GLU A 206 5.49 2.73 23.24
N LEU A 207 5.69 3.99 22.84
CA LEU A 207 5.29 5.16 23.62
C LEU A 207 3.80 5.12 23.97
N MET A 208 2.93 4.94 22.96
CA MET A 208 1.49 4.92 23.19
C MET A 208 1.06 3.72 24.04
N ALA A 209 1.67 2.56 23.82
CA ALA A 209 1.42 1.36 24.61
C ALA A 209 1.77 1.59 26.10
N ARG A 210 2.95 2.12 26.38
CA ARG A 210 3.40 2.43 27.75
C ARG A 210 2.54 3.52 28.40
N TYR A 211 2.16 4.54 27.64
CA TYR A 211 1.27 5.59 28.13
C TYR A 211 -0.11 5.03 28.53
N ILE A 212 -0.73 4.21 27.69
CA ILE A 212 -2.02 3.55 28.01
C ILE A 212 -1.87 2.65 29.25
N LEU A 213 -0.79 1.89 29.36
CA LEU A 213 -0.52 1.05 30.52
C LEU A 213 -0.29 1.88 31.79
N TYR A 214 0.41 3.02 31.70
CA TYR A 214 0.60 3.96 32.79
C TYR A 214 -0.73 4.52 33.30
N LEU A 215 -1.62 4.96 32.41
CA LEU A 215 -2.96 5.42 32.79
C LEU A 215 -3.78 4.34 33.51
N SER A 216 -3.57 3.07 33.15
CA SER A 216 -4.22 1.93 33.82
C SER A 216 -3.51 1.44 35.09
N GLY A 217 -2.40 2.07 35.49
CA GLY A 217 -1.60 1.69 36.66
C GLY A 217 -0.79 0.38 36.50
N GLN A 218 -0.65 -0.13 35.27
CA GLN A 218 0.04 -1.38 34.96
C GLN A 218 1.52 -1.19 34.59
N SER A 219 1.93 0.05 34.29
CA SER A 219 3.31 0.40 33.93
C SER A 219 3.76 1.68 34.62
N ALA A 220 5.07 1.85 34.79
CA ALA A 220 5.66 3.15 35.12
C ALA A 220 5.46 4.14 33.96
N SER A 221 5.62 5.44 34.25
CA SER A 221 5.62 6.49 33.23
C SER A 221 6.63 6.17 32.12
N PRO A 222 6.31 6.44 30.85
CA PRO A 222 7.29 6.41 29.77
C PRO A 222 8.48 7.29 30.10
N ASP A 223 9.67 6.84 29.71
CA ASP A 223 10.93 7.57 29.84
C ASP A 223 11.02 8.71 28.82
N ALA A 224 11.78 9.76 29.17
CA ALA A 224 11.89 10.97 28.36
C ALA A 224 12.43 10.69 26.94
N ASP A 225 13.40 9.77 26.82
CA ASP A 225 13.98 9.39 25.52
C ASP A 225 12.92 8.79 24.59
N LEU A 226 12.13 7.83 25.08
CA LEU A 226 11.03 7.25 24.31
C LEU A 226 9.94 8.28 23.96
N ILE A 227 9.62 9.20 24.88
CA ILE A 227 8.69 10.28 24.58
C ILE A 227 9.24 11.12 23.42
N HIS A 228 10.50 11.54 23.47
CA HIS A 228 11.12 12.32 22.39
C HIS A 228 11.09 11.61 21.04
N GLU A 229 11.37 10.30 21.01
CA GLU A 229 11.37 9.50 19.78
C GLU A 229 9.96 9.26 19.21
N GLY A 230 8.99 8.94 20.08
CA GLY A 230 7.65 8.52 19.66
C GLY A 230 6.66 9.66 19.43
N ILE A 231 6.81 10.81 20.11
CA ILE A 231 5.76 11.83 20.17
C ILE A 231 5.52 12.56 18.84
N VAL A 232 6.53 12.63 17.98
CA VAL A 232 6.44 13.31 16.68
C VAL A 232 5.36 12.69 15.81
N PHE A 233 5.27 11.36 15.78
CA PHE A 233 4.26 10.64 15.02
C PHE A 233 2.84 10.93 15.54
N TRP A 234 2.63 10.91 16.85
CA TRP A 234 1.32 11.13 17.45
C TRP A 234 0.87 12.59 17.32
N ARG A 235 1.80 13.55 17.46
CA ARG A 235 1.51 14.97 17.19
C ARG A 235 1.06 15.19 15.74
N ALA A 236 1.78 14.61 14.78
CA ALA A 236 1.40 14.69 13.37
C ALA A 236 0.03 14.04 13.10
N SER A 237 -0.25 12.90 13.76
CA SER A 237 -1.53 12.20 13.64
C SER A 237 -2.69 12.97 14.27
N ALA A 238 -2.48 13.59 15.44
CA ALA A 238 -3.48 14.45 16.08
C ALA A 238 -3.82 15.65 15.19
N GLN A 239 -2.80 16.28 14.59
CA GLN A 239 -3.01 17.38 13.65
C GLN A 239 -3.75 16.93 12.38
N ARG A 240 -3.33 15.80 11.78
CA ARG A 240 -3.94 15.23 10.56
C ARG A 240 -5.44 14.96 10.76
N PHE A 241 -5.81 14.47 11.94
CA PHE A 241 -7.19 14.08 12.24
C PHE A 241 -7.91 15.06 13.18
N ALA A 242 -7.44 16.31 13.30
CA ALA A 242 -7.94 17.27 14.31
C ALA A 242 -9.45 17.55 14.26
N GLN A 243 -10.09 17.31 13.11
CA GLN A 243 -11.54 17.48 12.91
C GLN A 243 -12.38 16.27 13.35
N THR A 244 -11.74 15.20 13.81
CA THR A 244 -12.40 13.95 14.22
C THR A 244 -12.38 13.82 15.74
N PRO A 245 -13.30 13.05 16.35
CA PRO A 245 -13.24 12.71 17.77
C PRO A 245 -11.88 12.11 18.16
N TYR A 246 -11.39 11.17 17.35
CA TYR A 246 -10.09 10.53 17.57
C TYR A 246 -8.92 11.51 17.60
N GLY A 247 -8.88 12.48 16.69
CA GLY A 247 -7.82 13.48 16.67
C GLY A 247 -7.86 14.44 17.86
N GLN A 248 -9.06 14.76 18.37
CA GLN A 248 -9.22 15.58 19.57
C GLN A 248 -8.74 14.85 20.83
N GLU A 249 -9.13 13.58 21.00
CA GLU A 249 -8.64 12.73 22.09
C GLU A 249 -7.13 12.51 22.00
N LEU A 250 -6.62 12.25 20.80
CA LEU A 250 -5.18 12.08 20.59
C LEU A 250 -4.40 13.37 20.88
N ALA A 251 -4.96 14.55 20.61
CA ALA A 251 -4.34 15.82 20.99
C ALA A 251 -4.25 15.99 22.51
N GLN A 252 -5.27 15.52 23.25
CA GLN A 252 -5.24 15.50 24.72
C GLN A 252 -4.19 14.54 25.25
N ASP A 253 -4.11 13.32 24.69
CA ASP A 253 -3.09 12.34 25.05
C ASP A 253 -1.69 12.89 24.82
N VAL A 254 -1.45 13.50 23.65
CA VAL A 254 -0.16 14.12 23.32
C VAL A 254 0.22 15.20 24.33
N GLN A 255 -0.74 16.04 24.76
CA GLN A 255 -0.46 17.04 25.79
C GLN A 255 -0.15 16.41 27.14
N GLN A 256 -0.90 15.39 27.55
CA GLN A 256 -0.64 14.68 28.82
C GLN A 256 0.72 13.99 28.81
N ILE A 257 1.08 13.32 27.72
CA ILE A 257 2.39 12.69 27.55
C ILE A 257 3.52 13.72 27.68
N LEU A 258 3.36 14.91 27.10
CA LEU A 258 4.38 15.97 27.20
C LEU A 258 4.53 16.50 28.63
N ASN A 259 3.44 16.58 29.39
CA ASN A 259 3.51 17.01 30.79
C ASN A 259 4.28 16.02 31.67
N LEU A 260 4.32 14.73 31.31
CA LEU A 260 5.12 13.73 32.04
C LEU A 260 6.63 14.03 32.02
N ILE A 261 7.12 14.76 31.02
CA ILE A 261 8.52 15.22 30.98
C ILE A 261 8.76 16.33 32.00
N GLU A 262 7.80 17.23 32.18
CA GLU A 262 7.93 18.38 33.09
C GLU A 262 7.85 17.98 34.57
N GLU A 263 7.24 16.82 34.86
CA GLU A 263 7.04 16.28 36.20
C GLU A 263 8.15 15.30 36.66
N ALA A 264 9.03 14.85 35.75
CA ALA A 264 10.12 13.89 36.00
C ALA A 264 11.44 14.55 36.41
#